data_AF-A0A369TP11-F1
#
_entry.id   AF-A0A369TP11-F1
#
_cell.length_a   1.000
_cell.length_b   1.000
_cell.length_c   1.000
_cell.angle_alpha   90.00
_cell.angle_beta   90.00
_cell.angle_gamma   90.00
#
_symmetry.space_group_name_H-M   'P 1'
#
loop_
_entity.id
_entity.type
_entity.pdbx_description
1 polymer ?
#
loop_
_entity_poly.entity_id
_entity_poly.type
_entity_poly.pdbx_seq_one_letter_code
_entity_poly.pdbx_strand_id
1 'polypeptide(L)'
;MQAQVIALLIMMPITAVFVYAGIHEYKRFKSDGRANYGLVYDEETGTTHVTGIDEDQAAYDPDDYDPNDYKSPEARTEPDAEGETEQEKTSQS
;
A
#
# COMPACT_ATOMS: atom_id res chain seq x y z
N MET A 1 -42.30 -29.24 -10.81
CA MET A 1 -42.03 -29.45 -9.37
C MET A 1 -40.65 -30.07 -9.13
N GLN A 2 -40.37 -31.32 -9.52
CA GLN A 2 -39.08 -31.98 -9.18
C GLN A 2 -37.84 -31.29 -9.79
N ALA A 3 -37.89 -30.91 -11.07
CA ALA A 3 -36.78 -30.21 -11.72
C ALA A 3 -36.49 -28.82 -11.11
N GLN A 4 -37.53 -28.11 -10.66
CA GLN A 4 -37.38 -26.80 -10.02
C GLN A 4 -36.69 -26.92 -8.65
N VAL A 5 -37.02 -27.97 -7.88
CA VAL A 5 -36.36 -28.25 -6.59
C VAL A 5 -34.88 -28.59 -6.79
N ILE A 6 -34.58 -29.43 -7.79
CA ILE A 6 -33.19 -29.78 -8.13
C ILE A 6 -32.40 -28.53 -8.56
N ALA A 7 -32.99 -27.68 -9.42
CA ALA A 7 -32.37 -26.43 -9.83
C ALA A 7 -32.09 -25.49 -8.64
N LEU A 8 -33.04 -25.35 -7.71
CA LEU A 8 -32.84 -24.55 -6.49
C LEU A 8 -31.73 -25.11 -5.61
N LEU A 9 -31.66 -26.43 -5.42
CA LEU A 9 -30.59 -27.07 -4.65
C LEU A 9 -29.20 -26.86 -5.26
N ILE A 10 -29.10 -26.91 -6.60
CA ILE A 10 -27.84 -26.64 -7.31
C ILE A 10 -27.44 -25.17 -7.18
N MET A 11 -28.39 -24.25 -7.27
CA MET A 11 -28.12 -22.81 -7.18
C MET A 11 -27.87 -22.34 -5.74
N MET A 12 -28.43 -23.02 -4.74
CA MET A 12 -28.36 -22.63 -3.32
C MET A 12 -26.94 -22.34 -2.81
N PRO A 13 -25.91 -23.18 -3.02
CA PRO A 13 -24.55 -22.88 -2.55
C PRO A 13 -23.97 -21.62 -3.20
N ILE A 14 -24.21 -21.42 -4.50
CA ILE A 14 -23.72 -20.24 -5.22
C ILE A 14 -24.40 -18.99 -4.67
N THR A 15 -25.73 -19.02 -4.59
CA THR A 15 -26.52 -17.92 -4.03
C THR A 15 -26.09 -17.58 -2.60
N ALA A 16 -25.81 -18.59 -1.77
CA ALA A 16 -25.34 -18.37 -0.40
C ALA A 16 -24.00 -17.63 -0.36
N VAL A 17 -23.04 -17.99 -1.23
CA VAL A 17 -21.75 -17.28 -1.34
C VAL A 17 -21.95 -15.82 -1.75
N PHE A 18 -22.78 -15.55 -2.76
CA PHE A 18 -23.05 -14.18 -3.21
C PHE A 18 -23.76 -13.33 -2.15
N VAL A 19 -24.75 -13.90 -1.45
CA VAL A 19 -25.43 -13.21 -0.36
C VAL A 19 -24.44 -12.88 0.77
N TYR A 20 -23.60 -13.84 1.15
CA TYR A 20 -22.57 -13.61 2.17
C TYR A 20 -21.57 -12.53 1.76
N ALA A 21 -21.05 -12.60 0.53
CA ALA A 21 -20.11 -11.62 0.00
C ALA A 21 -20.73 -10.21 -0.05
N GLY A 22 -22.00 -10.10 -0.48
CA GLY A 22 -22.72 -8.83 -0.50
C GLY A 22 -22.91 -8.24 0.90
N ILE A 23 -23.28 -9.06 1.89
CA ILE A 23 -23.39 -8.61 3.30
C ILE A 23 -22.02 -8.19 3.83
N HIS A 24 -20.97 -8.96 3.53
CA HIS A 24 -19.62 -8.68 3.97
C HIS A 24 -19.11 -7.35 3.40
N GLU A 25 -19.27 -7.14 2.09
CA GLU A 25 -18.87 -5.91 1.41
C GLU A 25 -19.72 -4.72 1.86
N TYR A 26 -21.02 -4.89 2.11
CA TYR A 26 -21.85 -3.83 2.67
C TYR A 26 -21.36 -3.40 4.06
N LYS A 27 -20.98 -4.37 4.90
CA LYS A 27 -20.40 -4.07 6.22
C LYS A 27 -19.07 -3.36 6.09
N ARG A 28 -18.19 -3.80 5.18
CA ARG A 28 -16.91 -3.13 4.86
C ARG A 28 -17.15 -1.70 4.42
N PHE A 29 -18.03 -1.49 3.44
CA PHE A 29 -18.38 -0.17 2.92
C PHE A 29 -18.89 0.78 4.03
N LYS A 30 -19.67 0.27 4.99
CA LYS A 30 -20.14 1.07 6.11
C LYS A 30 -19.04 1.43 7.11
N SER A 31 -18.05 0.57 7.31
CA SER A 31 -16.93 0.81 8.23
C SER A 31 -15.84 1.69 7.61
N ASP A 32 -15.44 1.38 6.37
CA ASP A 32 -14.22 1.87 5.75
C ASP A 32 -14.50 2.86 4.61
N GLY A 33 -15.77 3.10 4.26
CA GLY A 33 -16.16 4.03 3.20
C GLY A 33 -15.97 3.47 1.78
N ARG A 34 -15.72 4.35 0.82
CA ARG A 34 -15.52 3.94 -0.58
C ARG A 34 -14.15 3.27 -0.70
N ALA A 35 -14.09 2.08 -1.29
CA ALA A 35 -12.78 1.53 -1.67
C ALA A 35 -12.18 2.42 -2.76
N ASN A 36 -11.00 2.98 -2.49
CA ASN A 36 -10.11 3.45 -3.52
C ASN A 36 -9.23 2.28 -3.92
N TYR A 37 -9.22 1.93 -5.20
CA TYR A 37 -8.33 0.89 -5.71
C TYR A 37 -7.18 1.56 -6.44
N GLY A 38 -5.96 1.10 -6.18
CA GLY A 38 -4.77 1.61 -6.85
C GLY A 38 -3.60 0.66 -6.74
N LEU A 39 -2.48 1.08 -7.33
CA LEU A 39 -1.22 0.37 -7.23
C LEU A 39 -0.60 0.66 -5.86
N VAL A 40 -0.07 -0.38 -5.23
CA VAL A 40 0.71 -0.30 -3.99
C VAL A 40 2.03 -1.01 -4.23
N TYR A 41 3.14 -0.38 -3.85
CA TYR A 41 4.48 -0.95 -3.92
C TYR A 41 4.81 -1.70 -2.63
N ASP A 42 5.23 -2.94 -2.76
CA ASP A 42 5.72 -3.80 -1.67
C ASP A 42 7.25 -3.79 -1.69
N GLU A 43 7.85 -3.13 -0.70
CA GLU A 43 9.30 -3.01 -0.55
C GLU A 43 9.99 -4.35 -0.21
N GLU A 44 9.27 -5.28 0.44
CA GLU A 44 9.84 -6.57 0.83
C GLU A 44 10.09 -7.46 -0.38
N THR A 45 9.14 -7.48 -1.32
CA THR A 45 9.22 -8.29 -2.54
C THR A 45 9.74 -7.51 -3.74
N GLY A 46 9.77 -6.17 -3.67
CA GLY A 46 10.10 -5.29 -4.79
C GLY A 46 9.07 -5.34 -5.92
N THR A 47 7.80 -5.60 -5.60
CA THR A 47 6.72 -5.72 -6.59
C THR A 47 5.62 -4.71 -6.35
N THR A 48 4.89 -4.35 -7.41
CA THR A 48 3.69 -3.50 -7.30
C THR A 48 2.46 -4.35 -7.56
N HIS A 49 1.43 -4.23 -6.72
CA HIS A 49 0.17 -4.94 -6.89
C HIS A 49 -1.04 -4.02 -6.75
N VAL A 50 -2.15 -4.39 -7.38
CA VAL A 50 -3.43 -3.67 -7.24
C VAL A 50 -4.13 -4.14 -5.97
N THR A 51 -4.44 -3.22 -5.07
CA THR A 51 -5.21 -3.50 -3.85
C THR A 51 -6.11 -2.32 -3.48
N GLY A 52 -6.93 -2.50 -2.44
CA GLY A 52 -7.64 -1.40 -1.79
C GLY A 52 -6.66 -0.51 -1.04
N ILE A 53 -6.82 0.79 -1.20
CA ILE A 53 -6.03 1.85 -0.59
C ILE A 53 -6.95 2.62 0.34
N ASP A 54 -6.55 2.75 1.58
CA ASP A 54 -7.26 3.54 2.59
C ASP A 54 -7.28 5.03 2.21
N GLU A 55 -8.24 5.80 2.72
CA GLU A 55 -8.39 7.22 2.35
C GLU A 55 -7.18 8.09 2.72
N ASP A 56 -6.35 7.64 3.67
CA ASP A 56 -5.14 8.32 4.13
C ASP A 56 -3.87 7.87 3.38
N GLN A 57 -3.98 6.90 2.48
CA GLN A 57 -2.86 6.38 1.69
C GLN A 57 -2.96 6.85 0.23
N ALA A 58 -1.83 7.26 -0.34
CA ALA A 58 -1.74 7.59 -1.76
C ALA A 58 -1.43 6.33 -2.58
N ALA A 59 -2.02 6.23 -3.77
CA ALA A 59 -1.63 5.20 -4.72
C ALA A 59 -0.20 5.43 -5.21
N TYR A 60 0.56 4.35 -5.35
CA TYR A 60 1.87 4.36 -5.99
C TYR A 60 1.71 4.76 -7.46
N ASP A 61 2.40 5.81 -7.86
CA ASP A 61 2.53 6.23 -9.26
C ASP A 61 3.92 5.80 -9.79
N PRO A 62 3.98 4.87 -10.76
CA PRO A 62 5.26 4.48 -11.37
C PRO A 62 6.00 5.63 -12.04
N ASP A 63 5.31 6.69 -12.47
CA ASP A 63 5.93 7.83 -13.13
C ASP A 63 6.66 8.75 -12.12
N ASP A 64 6.31 8.67 -10.82
CA ASP A 64 6.99 9.39 -9.73
C ASP A 64 8.25 8.66 -9.22
N TYR A 65 8.55 7.46 -9.72
CA TYR A 65 9.69 6.68 -9.27
C TYR A 65 11.03 7.23 -9.82
N ASP A 66 11.90 7.72 -8.93
CA ASP A 66 13.27 8.14 -9.26
C ASP A 66 14.31 7.11 -8.76
N PRO A 67 14.97 6.35 -9.65
CA PRO A 67 16.01 5.40 -9.26
C PRO A 67 17.24 6.06 -8.62
N ASN A 68 17.42 7.38 -8.76
CA ASN A 68 18.51 8.12 -8.13
C ASN A 68 18.26 8.46 -6.66
N ASP A 69 17.01 8.37 -6.18
CA ASP A 69 16.66 8.57 -4.75
C ASP A 69 16.90 7.30 -3.92
N TYR A 70 17.34 6.20 -4.54
CA TYR A 70 17.81 5.01 -3.82
C TYR A 70 19.10 5.33 -3.06
N LYS A 71 18.94 5.81 -1.81
CA LYS A 71 20.06 5.98 -0.89
C LYS A 71 20.63 4.60 -0.59
N SER A 72 21.79 4.33 -1.17
CA SER A 72 22.54 3.10 -0.95
C SER A 72 22.66 2.82 0.56
N PRO A 73 22.47 1.57 1.01
CA PRO A 73 22.51 1.20 2.43
C PRO A 73 23.85 1.51 3.14
N GLU A 74 24.87 1.94 2.40
CA GLU A 74 26.16 2.42 2.92
C GLU A 74 26.08 3.80 3.60
N ALA A 75 24.98 4.55 3.47
CA ALA A 75 24.81 5.87 4.09
C ALA A 75 24.34 5.83 5.57
N ARG A 76 24.27 4.66 6.21
CA ARG A 76 24.15 4.57 7.68
C ARG A 76 25.54 4.73 8.32
N THR A 77 26.14 5.90 8.13
CA THR A 77 27.16 6.39 9.09
C THR A 77 26.43 7.27 10.09
N GLU A 78 26.66 6.99 11.36
CA GLU A 78 26.06 7.63 12.54
C GLU A 78 26.12 9.17 12.48
N PRO A 79 25.17 9.90 13.11
CA PRO A 79 25.10 11.34 13.00
C PRO A 79 26.30 12.02 13.69
N ASP A 80 27.06 12.79 12.93
CA ASP A 80 28.15 13.64 13.41
C ASP A 80 27.62 14.65 14.46
N ALA A 81 28.21 14.58 15.65
CA ALA A 81 28.08 15.61 16.67
C ALA A 81 29.00 16.78 16.28
N GLU A 82 28.40 17.90 15.86
CA GLU A 82 29.12 19.16 15.62
C GLU A 82 29.63 19.73 16.96
N GLY A 83 30.94 19.61 17.18
CA GLY A 83 31.70 20.24 18.26
C GLY A 83 32.77 21.15 17.68
N GLU A 84 32.70 22.41 18.08
CA GLU A 84 33.55 23.55 17.73
C GLU A 84 35.07 23.25 17.82
N THR A 85 35.88 23.87 16.95
CA THR A 85 37.20 24.41 17.34
C THR A 85 37.73 25.41 16.31
N GLU A 86 37.97 26.63 16.80
CA GLU A 86 38.78 27.66 16.17
C GLU A 86 40.22 27.20 15.94
N GLN A 87 40.85 27.62 14.83
CA GLN A 87 42.28 27.97 14.86
C GLN A 87 42.68 28.99 13.78
N GLU A 88 42.97 30.18 14.31
CA GLU A 88 43.75 31.32 13.85
C GLU A 88 45.06 30.98 13.07
N LYS A 89 45.35 31.67 11.95
CA LYS A 89 46.53 32.57 11.77
C LYS A 89 46.90 32.89 10.30
N THR A 90 46.91 34.21 10.01
CA THR A 90 47.91 35.07 9.29
C THR A 90 48.54 34.56 7.97
N SER A 91 48.85 35.34 6.92
CA SER A 91 49.32 36.72 6.80
C SER A 91 49.58 37.00 5.30
N GLN A 92 49.39 38.26 4.87
CA GLN A 92 50.13 39.00 3.81
C GLN A 92 50.05 38.49 2.35
N SER A 93 49.91 39.34 1.33
CA SER A 93 50.06 40.81 1.20
C SER A 93 49.28 41.32 0.00
#